data_AF-A0A7V9SK75-F1
#
_entry.id   AF-A0A7V9SK75-F1
#
_cell.length_a   1.000
_cell.length_b   1.000
_cell.length_c   1.000
_cell.angle_alpha   90.00
_cell.angle_beta   90.00
_cell.angle_gamma   90.00
#
_symmetry.space_group_name_H-M   'P 1'
#
loop_
_entity.id
_entity.type
_entity.pdbx_description
1 polymer ?
#
loop_
_entity_poly.entity_id
_entity_poly.type
_entity_poly.pdbx_seq_one_letter_code
_entity_poly.pdbx_strand_id
1 'polypeptide(L)'
;MTRTVKAITHLAIVAAAVAAAGCEAQKSSNPLSPTVAGPIGNVTIEAPAALLPANGTEVVNTAPLRLVLGPASSNSQRPFWFVVQIASDAAFNTRVYTNNRVVPNPSPENGQTVFVVDATLPAETTYYWRARAEDGANASEFSEPARFEVVAPVVIEAPTPRSPSGGETTDSLRPELVVTNGRVAGRAGQVDYRFVLSLDQAFTQIVSVHSTGRSDGPVTAIRPEVNLPPGTLFFWRAFGTNGAVDSPPSATQAFRTPAPAAPPAPAPGGGGGGGGTVPPPPPGGRTPNPPPGGRLPLPNMYSVVAQVAAQYPQALRNSCQHEGGTWEFMDRVVNALRAHDTRWGYNWKRGNVGDPSLDVVDYNWGSGPDEASTNVYIIDIIVGHCGGDPSPGWGDVTDVTLSSGTIGRWTGRGRF
;
A
#
# COMPACT_ATOMS: atom_id res chain seq x y z
N MET A 1 -69.10 -11.27 -81.68
CA MET A 1 -69.15 -10.97 -83.12
C MET A 1 -68.57 -9.58 -83.33
N THR A 2 -67.38 -9.45 -83.94
CA THR A 2 -67.13 -8.54 -85.08
C THR A 2 -65.63 -8.50 -85.42
N ARG A 3 -65.35 -9.04 -86.62
CA ARG A 3 -64.43 -8.54 -87.66
C ARG A 3 -62.96 -8.26 -87.33
N THR A 4 -62.18 -9.26 -87.75
CA THR A 4 -61.00 -9.20 -88.64
C THR A 4 -60.76 -7.93 -89.49
N VAL A 5 -59.50 -7.85 -89.95
CA VAL A 5 -58.91 -7.08 -91.08
C VAL A 5 -58.22 -5.77 -90.62
N LYS A 6 -56.93 -5.49 -90.84
CA LYS A 6 -55.90 -5.96 -91.79
C LYS A 6 -54.50 -5.67 -91.22
N ALA A 7 -53.56 -6.58 -91.48
CA ALA A 7 -52.14 -6.29 -91.49
C ALA A 7 -51.79 -5.29 -92.60
N ILE A 8 -50.75 -4.47 -92.41
CA ILE A 8 -49.62 -4.30 -93.35
C ILE A 8 -48.45 -3.71 -92.56
N THR A 9 -47.37 -4.48 -92.62
CA THR A 9 -46.00 -4.25 -92.19
C THR A 9 -45.42 -2.98 -92.78
N HIS A 10 -44.69 -2.17 -92.00
CA HIS A 10 -43.37 -1.66 -92.41
C HIS A 10 -42.56 -1.20 -91.20
N LEU A 11 -41.35 -1.75 -91.14
CA LEU A 11 -40.30 -1.56 -90.16
C LEU A 11 -39.63 -0.19 -90.39
N ALA A 12 -39.62 0.68 -89.39
CA ALA A 12 -38.71 1.82 -89.31
C ALA A 12 -38.37 2.07 -87.84
N ILE A 13 -37.26 1.50 -87.38
CA ILE A 13 -36.67 1.78 -86.07
C ILE A 13 -35.98 3.13 -86.17
N VAL A 14 -36.58 4.17 -85.59
CA VAL A 14 -35.90 5.44 -85.29
C VAL A 14 -35.54 5.42 -83.81
N ALA A 15 -34.28 5.14 -83.52
CA ALA A 15 -33.71 5.29 -82.20
C ALA A 15 -33.51 6.79 -81.92
N ALA A 16 -34.38 7.38 -81.09
CA ALA A 16 -34.17 8.71 -80.54
C ALA A 16 -33.17 8.61 -79.38
N ALA A 17 -31.91 8.95 -79.64
CA ALA A 17 -30.90 9.15 -78.61
C ALA A 17 -31.22 10.43 -77.83
N VAL A 18 -31.82 10.28 -76.65
CA VAL A 18 -31.88 11.36 -75.66
C VAL A 18 -30.50 11.44 -75.00
N ALA A 19 -29.70 12.43 -75.43
CA ALA A 19 -28.48 12.79 -74.73
C ALA A 19 -28.87 13.38 -73.37
N ALA A 20 -28.75 12.59 -72.30
CA ALA A 20 -28.71 13.11 -70.95
C ALA A 20 -27.42 13.94 -70.83
N ALA A 21 -27.55 15.26 -70.96
CA ALA A 21 -26.53 16.19 -70.49
C ALA A 21 -26.49 16.07 -68.97
N GLY A 22 -25.71 15.11 -68.46
CA GLY A 22 -25.29 15.12 -67.07
C GLY A 22 -24.54 16.43 -66.85
N CYS A 23 -25.01 17.27 -65.94
CA CYS A 23 -24.17 18.29 -65.37
C CYS A 23 -23.00 17.58 -64.68
N GLU A 24 -21.87 17.40 -65.37
CA GLU A 24 -20.59 17.27 -64.70
C GLU A 24 -20.42 18.57 -63.90
N ALA A 25 -20.66 18.51 -62.59
CA ALA A 25 -20.23 19.57 -61.71
C ALA A 25 -18.71 19.69 -61.90
N GLN A 26 -18.26 20.72 -62.63
CA GLN A 26 -16.84 21.02 -62.76
C GLN A 26 -16.27 21.16 -61.36
N LYS A 27 -15.47 20.17 -60.95
CA LYS A 27 -14.75 20.22 -59.69
C LYS A 27 -13.85 21.44 -59.74
N SER A 28 -13.98 22.31 -58.74
CA SER A 28 -13.24 23.57 -58.70
C SER A 28 -11.73 23.29 -58.73
N SER A 29 -11.01 23.94 -59.65
CA SER A 29 -9.54 23.96 -59.68
C SER A 29 -8.94 24.87 -58.60
N ASN A 30 -9.76 25.72 -57.96
CA ASN A 30 -9.35 26.48 -56.79
C ASN A 30 -9.30 25.53 -55.57
N PRO A 31 -8.11 25.29 -55.00
CA PRO A 31 -7.92 24.33 -53.91
C PRO A 31 -8.63 24.73 -52.61
N LEU A 32 -9.07 25.98 -52.47
CA LEU A 32 -9.74 26.50 -51.27
C LEU A 32 -11.26 26.65 -51.40
N SER A 33 -11.87 26.24 -52.51
CA SER A 33 -13.32 26.41 -52.72
C SER A 33 -14.14 25.34 -51.96
N PRO A 34 -15.20 25.74 -51.22
CA PRO A 34 -15.88 24.87 -50.25
C PRO A 34 -16.87 23.85 -50.84
N THR A 35 -17.14 23.84 -52.16
CA THR A 35 -18.37 23.18 -52.66
C THR A 35 -18.22 21.85 -53.40
N VAL A 36 -17.14 21.53 -54.12
CA VAL A 36 -16.87 20.17 -54.63
C VAL A 36 -15.38 20.03 -54.93
N ALA A 37 -14.62 19.43 -54.02
CA ALA A 37 -13.21 19.16 -54.19
C ALA A 37 -12.98 17.85 -54.95
N GLY A 38 -12.34 17.89 -56.10
CA GLY A 38 -11.75 16.69 -56.70
C GLY A 38 -10.38 16.40 -56.11
N PRO A 39 -9.88 15.15 -56.20
CA PRO A 39 -8.48 14.85 -55.93
C PRO A 39 -7.58 15.80 -56.74
N ILE A 40 -6.66 16.47 -56.04
CA ILE A 40 -5.59 17.24 -56.70
C ILE A 40 -4.49 16.24 -57.04
N GLY A 41 -4.09 16.17 -58.31
CA GLY A 41 -3.02 15.27 -58.75
C GLY A 41 -1.70 15.56 -58.02
N ASN A 42 -0.96 14.50 -57.70
CA ASN A 42 0.35 14.55 -57.01
C ASN A 42 0.34 15.07 -55.57
N VAL A 43 -0.81 15.04 -54.87
CA VAL A 43 -0.86 15.28 -53.43
C VAL A 43 -0.42 14.04 -52.67
N THR A 44 0.56 14.23 -51.78
CA THR A 44 1.00 13.26 -50.79
C THR A 44 0.67 13.81 -49.40
N ILE A 45 0.07 12.97 -48.57
CA ILE A 45 -0.17 13.23 -47.15
C ILE A 45 0.50 12.10 -46.38
N GLU A 46 1.39 12.45 -45.44
CA GLU A 46 2.03 11.47 -44.57
C GLU A 46 1.06 11.03 -43.46
N ALA A 47 1.07 9.73 -43.15
CA ALA A 47 0.29 9.22 -42.03
C ALA A 47 0.94 9.66 -40.70
N PRO A 48 0.15 10.12 -39.71
CA PRO A 48 0.67 10.35 -38.37
C PRO A 48 1.07 9.03 -37.71
N ALA A 49 2.06 9.05 -36.83
CA ALA A 49 2.33 7.91 -35.95
C ALA A 49 1.33 7.86 -34.78
N ALA A 50 0.90 6.67 -34.37
CA ALA A 50 0.13 6.47 -33.14
C ALA A 50 1.09 6.34 -31.94
N LEU A 51 1.35 7.44 -31.21
CA LEU A 51 2.43 7.48 -30.21
C LEU A 51 1.96 7.08 -28.80
N LEU A 52 0.93 7.74 -28.26
CA LEU A 52 0.37 7.42 -26.94
C LEU A 52 -1.14 7.28 -26.98
N PRO A 53 -1.74 6.31 -26.27
CA PRO A 53 -1.09 5.19 -25.58
C PRO A 53 -0.26 4.34 -26.54
N ALA A 54 0.94 3.96 -26.10
CA ALA A 54 1.86 3.19 -26.94
C ALA A 54 1.35 1.75 -27.10
N ASN A 55 1.80 1.07 -28.16
CA ASN A 55 1.35 -0.29 -28.43
C ASN A 55 1.69 -1.24 -27.27
N GLY A 56 0.67 -1.80 -26.63
CA GLY A 56 0.76 -2.78 -25.55
C GLY A 56 0.72 -2.19 -24.15
N THR A 57 0.44 -0.90 -23.99
CA THR A 57 0.37 -0.27 -22.66
C THR A 57 -1.00 -0.40 -22.01
N GLU A 58 -1.02 -0.48 -20.68
CA GLU A 58 -2.23 -0.22 -19.90
C GLU A 58 -2.43 1.29 -19.71
N VAL A 59 -3.69 1.71 -19.69
CA VAL A 59 -4.12 3.08 -19.43
C VAL A 59 -5.17 3.04 -18.35
N VAL A 60 -4.88 3.69 -17.22
CA VAL A 60 -5.87 3.81 -16.14
C VAL A 60 -7.04 4.66 -16.64
N ASN A 61 -8.27 4.22 -16.38
CA ASN A 61 -9.49 4.92 -16.76
C ASN A 61 -9.74 6.17 -15.89
N THR A 62 -8.79 7.09 -15.86
CA THR A 62 -8.96 8.43 -15.30
C THR A 62 -9.31 9.37 -16.45
N ALA A 63 -10.51 9.95 -16.41
CA ALA A 63 -10.94 10.87 -17.45
C ALA A 63 -10.15 12.20 -17.40
N PRO A 64 -9.77 12.78 -18.55
CA PRO A 64 -10.05 12.31 -19.90
C PRO A 64 -8.90 11.49 -20.52
N LEU A 65 -9.24 10.50 -21.35
CA LEU A 65 -8.28 9.76 -22.17
C LEU A 65 -7.64 10.70 -23.21
N ARG A 66 -6.31 10.65 -23.32
CA ARG A 66 -5.53 11.46 -24.26
C ARG A 66 -4.81 10.55 -25.24
N LEU A 67 -4.94 10.87 -26.53
CA LEU A 67 -4.15 10.28 -27.60
C LEU A 67 -3.07 11.28 -28.04
N VAL A 68 -1.90 10.79 -28.39
CA VAL A 68 -0.80 11.61 -28.93
C VAL A 68 -0.44 11.09 -30.30
N LEU A 69 -0.65 11.93 -31.31
CA LEU A 69 -0.30 11.67 -32.69
C LEU A 69 1.07 12.27 -32.99
N GLY A 70 1.87 11.54 -33.77
CA GLY A 70 3.11 12.04 -34.33
C GLY A 70 2.88 13.16 -35.36
N PRO A 71 3.93 13.89 -35.73
CA PRO A 71 3.85 14.89 -36.79
C PRO A 71 3.41 14.23 -38.10
N ALA A 72 2.69 14.98 -38.92
CA ALA A 72 2.33 14.62 -40.28
C ALA A 72 2.53 15.84 -41.18
N SER A 73 2.94 15.61 -42.43
CA SER A 73 3.11 16.65 -43.43
C SER A 73 2.27 16.37 -44.68
N SER A 74 2.00 17.42 -45.45
CA SER A 74 1.33 17.32 -46.74
C SER A 74 1.88 18.38 -47.69
N ASN A 75 1.99 18.03 -48.98
CA ASN A 75 2.26 19.00 -50.04
C ASN A 75 0.97 19.63 -50.62
N SER A 76 -0.21 19.32 -50.04
CA SER A 76 -1.49 19.90 -50.45
C SER A 76 -1.55 21.39 -50.08
N GLN A 77 -2.17 22.19 -50.96
CA GLN A 77 -2.50 23.58 -50.64
C GLN A 77 -3.73 23.69 -49.71
N ARG A 78 -4.42 22.57 -49.45
CA ARG A 78 -5.54 22.49 -48.50
C ARG A 78 -5.00 22.18 -47.10
N PRO A 79 -5.58 22.78 -46.05
CA PRO A 79 -5.31 22.31 -44.69
C PRO A 79 -5.81 20.88 -44.55
N PHE A 80 -5.00 20.02 -43.94
CA PHE A 80 -5.41 18.66 -43.58
C PHE A 80 -5.90 18.61 -42.12
N TRP A 81 -6.64 17.56 -41.79
CA TRP A 81 -6.99 17.19 -40.43
C TRP A 81 -6.77 15.70 -40.20
N PHE A 82 -6.74 15.28 -38.94
CA PHE A 82 -6.68 13.86 -38.62
C PHE A 82 -8.08 13.27 -38.49
N VAL A 83 -8.21 12.02 -38.95
CA VAL A 83 -9.30 11.11 -38.59
C VAL A 83 -8.75 10.11 -37.61
N VAL A 84 -9.38 10.00 -36.44
CA VAL A 84 -8.99 9.11 -35.35
C VAL A 84 -10.08 8.08 -35.13
N GLN A 85 -9.70 6.81 -35.02
CA GLN A 85 -10.61 5.70 -34.73
C GLN A 85 -10.12 4.91 -33.53
N ILE A 86 -11.04 4.52 -32.65
CA ILE A 86 -10.81 3.52 -31.60
C ILE A 86 -11.80 2.38 -31.82
N ALA A 87 -11.32 1.14 -31.77
CA ALA A 87 -12.10 -0.06 -31.95
C ALA A 87 -11.88 -1.06 -30.81
N SER A 88 -12.85 -1.94 -30.60
CA SER A 88 -12.75 -3.06 -29.65
C SER A 88 -12.15 -4.33 -30.29
N ASP A 89 -11.81 -4.28 -31.58
CA ASP A 89 -11.17 -5.36 -32.31
C ASP A 89 -10.07 -4.84 -33.24
N ALA A 90 -9.03 -5.65 -33.45
CA ALA A 90 -7.83 -5.27 -34.21
C ALA A 90 -8.10 -5.01 -35.70
N ALA A 91 -9.19 -5.57 -36.24
CA ALA A 91 -9.60 -5.38 -37.63
C ALA A 91 -10.44 -4.09 -37.82
N PHE A 92 -10.75 -3.37 -36.74
CA PHE A 92 -11.60 -2.17 -36.75
C PHE A 92 -13.01 -2.42 -37.32
N ASN A 93 -13.55 -3.64 -37.16
CA ASN A 93 -14.93 -3.95 -37.53
C ASN A 93 -15.93 -3.22 -36.62
N THR A 94 -15.59 -3.13 -35.33
CA THR A 94 -16.40 -2.53 -34.26
C THR A 94 -15.70 -1.28 -33.74
N ARG A 95 -15.95 -0.16 -34.41
CA ARG A 95 -15.45 1.16 -34.01
C ARG A 95 -16.30 1.70 -32.88
N VAL A 96 -15.73 1.78 -31.69
CA VAL A 96 -16.38 2.32 -30.48
C VAL A 96 -16.25 3.85 -30.38
N TYR A 97 -15.29 4.42 -31.11
CA TYR A 97 -15.09 5.85 -31.19
C TYR A 97 -14.58 6.24 -32.58
N THR A 98 -15.03 7.37 -33.10
CA THR A 98 -14.48 7.98 -34.31
C THR A 98 -14.60 9.49 -34.23
N ASN A 99 -13.47 10.19 -34.40
CA ASN A 99 -13.46 11.62 -34.65
C ASN A 99 -12.93 11.86 -36.07
N ASN A 100 -13.79 12.38 -36.95
CA ASN A 100 -13.45 12.59 -38.35
C ASN A 100 -12.73 13.92 -38.62
N ARG A 101 -12.50 14.76 -37.61
CA ARG A 101 -11.93 16.10 -37.82
C ARG A 101 -11.18 16.64 -36.62
N VAL A 102 -10.02 16.05 -36.34
CA VAL A 102 -9.06 16.58 -35.36
C VAL A 102 -8.11 17.55 -36.07
N VAL A 103 -8.23 18.84 -35.76
CA VAL A 103 -7.35 19.87 -36.31
C VAL A 103 -5.94 19.69 -35.72
N PRO A 104 -4.88 19.61 -36.54
CA PRO A 104 -3.51 19.49 -36.04
C PRO A 104 -3.16 20.69 -35.15
N ASN A 105 -2.62 20.41 -33.97
CA ASN A 105 -2.09 21.41 -33.06
C ASN A 105 -0.70 20.95 -32.59
N PRO A 106 0.32 21.04 -33.48
CA PRO A 106 1.63 20.50 -33.22
C PRO A 106 2.32 21.26 -32.09
N SER A 107 2.84 20.53 -31.10
CA SER A 107 3.73 21.08 -30.08
C SER A 107 4.99 21.68 -30.72
N PRO A 108 5.48 22.85 -30.25
CA PRO A 108 6.69 23.47 -30.79
C PRO A 108 7.96 22.64 -30.57
N GLU A 109 7.96 21.72 -29.61
CA GLU A 109 9.14 20.92 -29.26
C GLU A 109 9.37 19.72 -30.18
N ASN A 110 8.28 19.08 -30.63
CA ASN A 110 8.36 17.78 -31.29
C ASN A 110 7.31 17.55 -32.40
N GLY A 111 6.48 18.55 -32.71
CA GLY A 111 5.46 18.48 -33.76
C GLY A 111 4.27 17.57 -33.46
N GLN A 112 4.15 17.02 -32.24
CA GLN A 112 3.08 16.10 -31.87
C GLN A 112 1.75 16.82 -31.63
N THR A 113 0.64 16.16 -31.96
CA THR A 113 -0.71 16.65 -31.65
C THR A 113 -1.32 15.83 -30.53
N VAL A 114 -1.74 16.50 -29.44
CA VAL A 114 -2.50 15.86 -28.35
C VAL A 114 -3.98 16.01 -28.60
N PHE A 115 -4.70 14.89 -28.57
CA PHE A 115 -6.14 14.82 -28.76
C PHE A 115 -6.82 14.26 -27.51
N VAL A 116 -7.91 14.88 -27.09
CA VAL A 116 -8.72 14.41 -25.96
C VAL A 116 -9.90 13.63 -26.50
N VAL A 117 -10.04 12.38 -26.06
CA VAL A 117 -11.18 11.53 -26.42
C VAL A 117 -12.37 11.95 -25.57
N ASP A 118 -13.41 12.46 -26.21
CA ASP A 118 -14.68 12.91 -25.60
C ASP A 118 -15.69 11.77 -25.43
N ALA A 119 -15.18 10.57 -25.11
CA ALA A 119 -15.98 9.40 -24.83
C ALA A 119 -15.39 8.63 -23.64
N THR A 120 -16.27 8.04 -22.84
CA THR A 120 -15.87 7.12 -21.78
C THR A 120 -15.76 5.72 -22.38
N LEU A 121 -14.55 5.15 -22.29
CA LEU A 121 -14.34 3.74 -22.64
C LEU A 121 -14.51 2.88 -21.39
N PRO A 122 -15.30 1.79 -21.44
CA PRO A 122 -15.32 0.80 -20.37
C PRO A 122 -13.92 0.30 -20.02
N ALA A 123 -13.66 0.16 -18.72
CA ALA A 123 -12.44 -0.44 -18.20
C ALA A 123 -12.46 -1.97 -18.34
N GLU A 124 -11.31 -2.59 -18.04
CA GLU A 124 -11.02 -4.02 -18.23
C GLU A 124 -11.27 -4.47 -19.67
N THR A 125 -10.94 -3.60 -20.64
CA THR A 125 -11.17 -3.85 -22.06
C THR A 125 -9.96 -3.43 -22.88
N THR A 126 -9.55 -4.29 -23.82
CA THR A 126 -8.52 -3.97 -24.81
C THR A 126 -9.13 -3.19 -25.97
N TYR A 127 -8.47 -2.10 -26.37
CA TYR A 127 -8.82 -1.29 -27.52
C TYR A 127 -7.65 -1.16 -28.48
N TYR A 128 -7.98 -0.83 -29.72
CA TYR A 128 -7.05 -0.54 -30.79
C TYR A 128 -7.35 0.85 -31.31
N TRP A 129 -6.32 1.68 -31.49
CA TRP A 129 -6.50 3.00 -32.07
C TRP A 129 -5.54 3.23 -33.23
N ARG A 130 -6.01 4.01 -34.19
CA ARG A 130 -5.23 4.44 -35.36
C ARG A 130 -5.68 5.81 -35.80
N ALA A 131 -4.81 6.49 -36.53
CA ALA A 131 -5.13 7.78 -37.12
C ALA A 131 -4.63 7.88 -38.57
N ARG A 132 -5.27 8.73 -39.37
CA ARG A 132 -4.78 9.12 -40.70
C ARG A 132 -4.97 10.62 -40.87
N ALA A 133 -4.26 11.21 -41.83
CA ALA A 133 -4.48 12.60 -42.23
C ALA A 133 -5.26 12.67 -43.55
N GLU A 134 -6.18 13.62 -43.70
CA GLU A 134 -6.92 13.85 -44.94
C GLU A 134 -7.20 15.35 -45.15
N ASP A 135 -7.33 15.77 -46.41
CA ASP A 135 -7.55 17.17 -46.81
C ASP A 135 -8.93 17.40 -47.44
N GLY A 136 -9.82 16.42 -47.29
CA GLY A 136 -11.17 16.37 -47.87
C GLY A 136 -11.24 15.82 -49.30
N ALA A 137 -10.11 15.63 -49.99
CA ALA A 137 -10.06 15.03 -51.32
C ALA A 137 -9.04 13.87 -51.42
N ASN A 138 -7.99 13.92 -50.62
CA ASN A 138 -6.92 12.95 -50.49
C ASN A 138 -6.80 12.52 -49.03
N ALA A 139 -6.33 11.29 -48.80
CA ALA A 139 -6.06 10.76 -47.47
C ALA A 139 -4.73 9.99 -47.49
N SER A 140 -4.00 10.04 -46.37
CA SER A 140 -2.92 9.10 -46.12
C SER A 140 -3.46 7.70 -45.86
N GLU A 141 -2.58 6.71 -45.87
CA GLU A 141 -2.84 5.44 -45.17
C GLU A 141 -3.12 5.70 -43.68
N PHE A 142 -3.76 4.75 -43.02
CA PHE A 142 -3.81 4.76 -41.57
C PHE A 142 -2.42 4.46 -40.98
N SER A 143 -2.17 5.02 -39.81
CA SER A 143 -1.05 4.62 -38.96
C SER A 143 -1.09 3.12 -38.69
N GLU A 144 0.06 2.53 -38.38
CA GLU A 144 0.08 1.26 -37.66
C GLU A 144 -0.79 1.39 -36.40
N PRO A 145 -1.72 0.45 -36.14
CA PRO A 145 -2.60 0.55 -35.00
C PRO A 145 -1.84 0.26 -33.71
N ALA A 146 -2.09 1.07 -32.68
CA ALA A 146 -1.59 0.82 -31.34
C ALA A 146 -2.69 0.15 -30.51
N ARG A 147 -2.34 -0.98 -29.86
CA ARG A 147 -3.21 -1.63 -28.86
C ARG A 147 -2.98 -1.02 -27.48
N PHE A 148 -4.02 -0.89 -26.68
CA PHE A 148 -3.89 -0.53 -25.26
C PHE A 148 -5.04 -1.16 -24.47
N GLU A 149 -4.84 -1.37 -23.18
CA GLU A 149 -5.90 -1.85 -22.29
C GLU A 149 -6.35 -0.71 -21.37
N VAL A 150 -7.64 -0.42 -21.34
CA VAL A 150 -8.20 0.50 -20.34
C VAL A 150 -8.44 -0.29 -19.07
N VAL A 151 -7.78 0.06 -17.97
CA VAL A 151 -7.91 -0.63 -16.67
C VAL A 151 -8.62 0.25 -15.66
N ALA A 152 -9.36 -0.36 -14.74
CA ALA A 152 -10.00 0.39 -13.67
C ALA A 152 -8.95 0.92 -12.67
N PRO A 153 -9.11 2.13 -12.13
CA PRO A 153 -8.23 2.60 -11.07
C PRO A 153 -8.31 1.65 -9.86
N VAL A 154 -7.17 1.41 -9.23
CA VAL A 154 -7.13 0.70 -7.96
C VAL A 154 -7.78 1.59 -6.90
N VAL A 155 -8.81 1.06 -6.24
CA VAL A 155 -9.51 1.72 -5.14
C VAL A 155 -9.52 0.78 -3.95
N ILE A 156 -9.04 1.27 -2.81
CA ILE A 156 -9.13 0.60 -1.52
C ILE A 156 -9.88 1.55 -0.59
N GLU A 157 -11.11 1.18 -0.23
CA GLU A 157 -11.91 1.98 0.71
C GLU A 157 -11.52 1.71 2.16
N ALA A 158 -11.69 2.72 3.01
CA ALA A 158 -11.40 2.60 4.43
C ALA A 158 -12.24 1.47 5.07
N PRO A 159 -11.64 0.61 5.90
CA PRO A 159 -12.41 -0.36 6.66
C PRO A 159 -13.28 0.32 7.72
N THR A 160 -14.37 -0.33 8.13
CA THR A 160 -15.26 0.19 9.20
C THR A 160 -14.97 -0.55 10.51
N PRO A 161 -14.62 0.13 11.60
CA PRO A 161 -14.27 -0.53 12.86
C PRO A 161 -15.51 -1.13 13.52
N ARG A 162 -15.38 -2.35 14.06
CA ARG A 162 -16.49 -3.09 14.68
C ARG A 162 -16.28 -3.35 16.16
N SER A 163 -15.08 -3.79 16.55
CA SER A 163 -14.76 -4.14 17.94
C SER A 163 -13.26 -4.06 18.16
N PRO A 164 -12.79 -3.71 19.36
CA PRO A 164 -13.57 -3.10 20.43
C PRO A 164 -13.95 -1.64 20.07
N SER A 165 -15.03 -1.12 20.64
CA SER A 165 -15.60 0.17 20.26
C SER A 165 -16.11 0.99 21.44
N GLY A 166 -16.29 2.30 21.23
CA GLY A 166 -16.99 3.17 22.18
C GLY A 166 -16.33 3.35 23.55
N GLY A 167 -15.04 3.01 23.68
CA GLY A 167 -14.32 3.08 24.95
C GLY A 167 -14.63 1.93 25.92
N GLU A 168 -15.20 0.82 25.43
CA GLU A 168 -15.54 -0.33 26.26
C GLU A 168 -14.31 -0.94 26.95
N THR A 169 -14.52 -1.53 28.14
CA THR A 169 -13.49 -2.32 28.80
C THR A 169 -13.50 -3.73 28.26
N THR A 170 -12.38 -4.22 27.73
CA THR A 170 -12.26 -5.56 27.18
C THR A 170 -12.02 -6.60 28.27
N ASP A 171 -12.35 -7.86 27.99
CA ASP A 171 -12.11 -8.97 28.93
C ASP A 171 -10.69 -9.52 28.89
N SER A 172 -9.88 -9.07 27.93
CA SER A 172 -8.52 -9.56 27.68
C SER A 172 -7.55 -8.43 27.43
N LEU A 173 -6.29 -8.64 27.82
CA LEU A 173 -5.15 -7.78 27.46
C LEU A 173 -4.72 -7.93 26.00
N ARG A 174 -5.28 -8.90 25.26
CA ARG A 174 -5.12 -9.05 23.80
C ARG A 174 -6.50 -9.06 23.15
N PRO A 175 -7.21 -7.93 23.15
CA PRO A 175 -8.52 -7.87 22.53
C PRO A 175 -8.39 -8.09 21.03
N GLU A 176 -9.41 -8.71 20.45
CA GLU A 176 -9.49 -8.90 19.02
C GLU A 176 -10.00 -7.61 18.37
N LEU A 177 -9.14 -6.99 17.56
CA LEU A 177 -9.48 -5.83 16.76
C LEU A 177 -10.13 -6.31 15.47
N VAL A 178 -11.39 -5.94 15.27
CA VAL A 178 -12.22 -6.39 14.16
C VAL A 178 -12.69 -5.20 13.36
N VAL A 179 -12.51 -5.26 12.06
CA VAL A 179 -13.11 -4.33 11.11
C VAL A 179 -13.98 -5.07 10.10
N THR A 180 -15.00 -4.38 9.60
CA THR A 180 -15.70 -4.76 8.37
C THR A 180 -14.87 -4.30 7.19
N ASN A 181 -14.66 -5.20 6.23
CA ASN A 181 -13.81 -4.96 5.07
C ASN A 181 -14.42 -3.88 4.17
N GLY A 182 -13.62 -2.86 3.84
CA GLY A 182 -13.94 -1.88 2.80
C GLY A 182 -13.97 -2.53 1.41
N ARG A 183 -14.62 -1.86 0.46
CA ARG A 183 -14.63 -2.27 -0.95
C ARG A 183 -13.22 -2.15 -1.54
N VAL A 184 -12.84 -3.14 -2.34
CA VAL A 184 -11.62 -3.14 -3.15
C VAL A 184 -12.02 -3.26 -4.61
N ALA A 185 -11.46 -2.43 -5.48
CA ALA A 185 -11.75 -2.43 -6.92
C ALA A 185 -10.50 -2.19 -7.76
N GLY A 186 -10.61 -2.52 -9.05
CA GLY A 186 -9.47 -2.56 -9.97
C GLY A 186 -8.54 -3.73 -9.68
N ARG A 187 -7.40 -3.75 -10.36
CA ARG A 187 -6.35 -4.77 -10.21
C ARG A 187 -5.50 -4.49 -8.95
N ALA A 188 -6.14 -4.51 -7.79
CA ALA A 188 -5.52 -4.14 -6.51
C ALA A 188 -4.47 -5.14 -6.01
N GLY A 189 -4.49 -6.39 -6.50
CA GLY A 189 -3.65 -7.46 -5.98
C GLY A 189 -4.00 -7.81 -4.53
N GLN A 190 -3.01 -8.28 -3.77
CA GLN A 190 -3.16 -8.56 -2.35
C GLN A 190 -3.32 -7.25 -1.57
N VAL A 191 -4.30 -7.21 -0.66
CA VAL A 191 -4.52 -6.10 0.26
C VAL A 191 -4.30 -6.60 1.68
N ASP A 192 -3.45 -5.91 2.43
CA ASP A 192 -3.24 -6.14 3.85
C ASP A 192 -3.89 -5.01 4.66
N TYR A 193 -4.41 -5.34 5.84
CA TYR A 193 -4.95 -4.37 6.79
C TYR A 193 -3.93 -4.11 7.90
N ARG A 194 -3.65 -2.83 8.10
CA ARG A 194 -2.79 -2.33 9.17
C ARG A 194 -3.63 -1.70 10.27
N PHE A 195 -3.54 -2.26 11.47
CA PHE A 195 -4.16 -1.78 12.70
C PHE A 195 -3.13 -1.03 13.52
N VAL A 196 -3.43 0.22 13.88
CA VAL A 196 -2.56 1.07 14.68
C VAL A 196 -3.21 1.28 16.04
N LEU A 197 -2.50 1.01 17.12
CA LEU A 197 -2.92 1.29 18.50
C LEU A 197 -2.07 2.43 19.05
N SER A 198 -2.69 3.31 19.82
CA SER A 198 -2.06 4.50 20.39
C SER A 198 -2.64 4.83 21.77
N LEU A 199 -1.89 5.58 22.58
CA LEU A 199 -2.36 6.11 23.87
C LEU A 199 -3.14 7.42 23.71
N ASP A 200 -3.10 8.05 22.54
CA ASP A 200 -3.81 9.31 22.26
C ASP A 200 -4.61 9.25 20.96
N GLN A 201 -5.71 10.01 20.90
CA GLN A 201 -6.59 10.05 19.74
C GLN A 201 -5.94 10.67 18.50
N ALA A 202 -4.86 11.46 18.67
CA ALA A 202 -4.13 12.06 17.56
C ALA A 202 -3.09 11.10 16.95
N PHE A 203 -2.92 9.90 17.52
CA PHE A 203 -1.94 8.89 17.10
C PHE A 203 -0.49 9.41 17.13
N THR A 204 -0.14 10.20 18.14
CA THR A 204 1.23 10.71 18.36
C THR A 204 2.06 9.81 19.27
N GLN A 205 1.41 8.97 20.07
CA GLN A 205 1.99 7.98 20.98
C GLN A 205 1.57 6.59 20.52
N ILE A 206 2.13 6.15 19.39
CA ILE A 206 1.84 4.81 18.84
C ILE A 206 2.44 3.75 19.77
N VAL A 207 1.61 2.79 20.15
CA VAL A 207 1.97 1.67 21.03
C VAL A 207 2.39 0.48 20.19
N SER A 208 1.57 0.14 19.19
CA SER A 208 1.84 -0.98 18.31
C SER A 208 1.16 -0.80 16.97
N VAL A 209 1.68 -1.55 16.00
CA VAL A 209 1.14 -1.67 14.66
C VAL A 209 1.08 -3.15 14.35
N HIS A 210 -0.08 -3.60 13.90
CA HIS A 210 -0.29 -4.99 13.50
C HIS A 210 -0.77 -5.02 12.05
N SER A 211 -0.28 -5.98 11.28
CA SER A 211 -0.68 -6.17 9.89
C SER A 211 -1.18 -7.59 9.68
N THR A 212 -2.22 -7.75 8.87
CA THR A 212 -2.70 -9.07 8.44
C THR A 212 -3.32 -8.97 7.05
N GLY A 213 -3.33 -10.07 6.31
CA GLY A 213 -4.04 -10.13 5.04
C GLY A 213 -5.52 -9.81 5.22
N ARG A 214 -6.06 -8.96 4.34
CA ARG A 214 -7.52 -8.76 4.27
C ARG A 214 -8.16 -10.12 4.00
N SER A 215 -9.12 -10.50 4.84
CA SER A 215 -9.83 -11.76 4.66
C SER A 215 -10.73 -11.73 3.40
N ASP A 216 -11.03 -12.90 2.85
CA ASP A 216 -12.04 -13.06 1.79
C ASP A 216 -13.48 -12.89 2.32
N GLY A 217 -13.66 -12.88 3.65
CA GLY A 217 -14.93 -12.66 4.32
C GLY A 217 -15.31 -11.18 4.44
N PRO A 218 -16.46 -10.88 5.08
CA PRO A 218 -16.89 -9.50 5.31
C PRO A 218 -16.09 -8.78 6.40
N VAL A 219 -15.29 -9.50 7.20
CA VAL A 219 -14.57 -8.94 8.36
C VAL A 219 -13.14 -9.45 8.41
N THR A 220 -12.21 -8.56 8.77
CA THR A 220 -10.81 -8.90 9.06
C THR A 220 -10.54 -8.61 10.53
N ALA A 221 -9.85 -9.53 11.20
CA ALA A 221 -9.56 -9.45 12.61
C ALA A 221 -8.09 -9.73 12.90
N ILE A 222 -7.57 -9.09 13.94
CA ILE A 222 -6.23 -9.38 14.47
C ILE A 222 -6.21 -9.23 15.99
N ARG A 223 -5.34 -9.98 16.65
CA ARG A 223 -5.04 -9.81 18.08
C ARG A 223 -3.62 -9.28 18.22
N PRO A 224 -3.36 -8.38 19.18
CA PRO A 224 -1.99 -8.07 19.59
C PRO A 224 -1.25 -9.35 19.98
N GLU A 225 0.00 -9.48 19.55
CA GLU A 225 0.82 -10.67 19.86
C GLU A 225 1.19 -10.73 21.35
N VAL A 226 1.40 -9.56 21.94
CA VAL A 226 1.76 -9.38 23.35
C VAL A 226 0.62 -8.77 24.14
N ASN A 227 0.59 -9.01 25.45
CA ASN A 227 -0.40 -8.40 26.34
C ASN A 227 -0.20 -6.89 26.36
N LEU A 228 -1.29 -6.15 26.14
CA LEU A 228 -1.34 -4.71 26.33
C LEU A 228 -1.30 -4.36 27.83
N PRO A 229 -0.77 -3.18 28.20
CA PRO A 229 -0.83 -2.66 29.57
C PRO A 229 -2.24 -2.74 30.19
N PRO A 230 -2.43 -3.28 31.40
CA PRO A 230 -3.73 -3.43 32.04
C PRO A 230 -4.32 -2.09 32.50
N GLY A 231 -5.65 -1.97 32.49
CA GLY A 231 -6.39 -0.78 32.91
C GLY A 231 -6.20 0.47 32.03
N THR A 232 -5.55 0.33 30.87
CA THR A 232 -5.10 1.43 30.02
C THR A 232 -6.11 1.70 28.90
N LEU A 233 -6.36 2.99 28.63
CA LEU A 233 -7.17 3.43 27.49
C LEU A 233 -6.30 3.45 26.23
N PHE A 234 -6.75 2.76 25.18
CA PHE A 234 -6.14 2.77 23.85
C PHE A 234 -7.10 3.36 22.83
N PHE A 235 -6.54 4.07 21.87
CA PHE A 235 -7.19 4.49 20.64
C PHE A 235 -6.65 3.65 19.49
N TRP A 236 -7.53 3.22 18.59
CA TRP A 236 -7.12 2.42 17.44
C TRP A 236 -7.85 2.80 16.16
N ARG A 237 -7.18 2.57 15.04
CA ARG A 237 -7.70 2.73 13.68
C ARG A 237 -7.07 1.70 12.76
N ALA A 238 -7.73 1.39 11.65
CA ALA A 238 -7.22 0.49 10.63
C ALA A 238 -7.24 1.15 9.24
N PHE A 239 -6.37 0.70 8.35
CA PHE A 239 -6.41 1.06 6.93
C PHE A 239 -5.94 -0.13 6.08
N GLY A 240 -6.41 -0.19 4.84
CA GLY A 240 -5.97 -1.18 3.86
C GLY A 240 -4.85 -0.63 2.99
N THR A 241 -3.90 -1.50 2.61
CA THR A 241 -2.78 -1.16 1.72
C THR A 241 -2.48 -2.34 0.79
N ASN A 242 -2.04 -2.05 -0.43
CA ASN A 242 -1.39 -3.03 -1.30
C ASN A 242 0.08 -2.68 -1.57
N GLY A 243 0.66 -1.78 -0.77
CA GLY A 243 2.02 -1.27 -0.91
C GLY A 243 2.18 -0.10 -1.91
N ALA A 244 1.23 0.09 -2.84
CA ALA A 244 1.22 1.21 -3.78
C ALA A 244 0.12 2.24 -3.50
N VAL A 245 -1.03 1.77 -3.02
CA VAL A 245 -2.21 2.56 -2.68
C VAL A 245 -2.62 2.23 -1.26
N ASP A 246 -2.84 3.28 -0.46
CA ASP A 246 -3.40 3.19 0.88
C ASP A 246 -4.85 3.72 0.87
N SER A 247 -5.72 3.04 1.62
CA SER A 247 -7.04 3.59 1.93
C SER A 247 -6.91 4.78 2.91
N PRO A 248 -7.92 5.65 2.99
CA PRO A 248 -8.08 6.49 4.17
C PRO A 248 -8.14 5.62 5.44
N PRO A 249 -7.77 6.16 6.62
CA PRO A 249 -7.96 5.45 7.87
C PRO A 249 -9.45 5.28 8.18
N SER A 250 -9.76 4.20 8.89
CA SER A 250 -11.06 4.00 9.53
C SER A 250 -11.34 5.13 10.52
N ALA A 251 -12.60 5.25 10.93
CA ALA A 251 -12.93 6.02 12.13
C ALA A 251 -12.09 5.52 13.33
N THR A 252 -11.68 6.44 14.19
CA THR A 252 -10.97 6.09 15.43
C THR A 252 -11.95 5.50 16.44
N GLN A 253 -11.59 4.35 16.99
CA GLN A 253 -12.28 3.74 18.12
C GLN A 253 -11.37 3.74 19.35
N ALA A 254 -11.97 3.53 20.52
CA ALA A 254 -11.24 3.41 21.76
C ALA A 254 -11.72 2.19 22.55
N PHE A 255 -10.86 1.69 23.42
CA PHE A 255 -11.18 0.66 24.40
C PHE A 255 -10.25 0.76 25.60
N ARG A 256 -10.65 0.22 26.74
CA ARG A 256 -9.81 0.07 27.92
C ARG A 256 -9.49 -1.41 28.12
N THR A 257 -8.23 -1.74 28.41
CA THR A 257 -7.87 -3.10 28.82
C THR A 257 -8.43 -3.43 30.21
N PRO A 258 -8.65 -4.71 30.54
CA PRO A 258 -9.10 -5.09 31.87
C PRO A 258 -8.13 -4.58 32.94
N ALA A 259 -8.67 -4.20 34.10
CA ALA A 259 -7.85 -3.82 35.24
C ALA A 259 -6.93 -4.99 35.66
N PRO A 260 -5.80 -4.72 36.32
CA PRO A 260 -4.99 -5.78 36.90
C PRO A 260 -5.87 -6.67 37.78
N ALA A 261 -5.67 -8.00 37.69
CA ALA A 261 -6.38 -8.92 38.56
C ALA A 261 -6.15 -8.50 40.03
N ALA A 262 -7.24 -8.39 40.80
CA ALA A 262 -7.13 -8.12 42.22
C ALA A 262 -6.23 -9.20 42.86
N PRO A 263 -5.31 -8.84 43.77
CA PRO A 263 -4.57 -9.81 44.53
C PRO A 263 -5.54 -10.81 45.16
N PRO A 264 -5.25 -12.12 45.18
CA PRO A 264 -6.12 -13.09 45.81
C PRO A 264 -6.42 -12.65 47.24
N ALA A 265 -7.70 -12.70 47.62
CA ALA A 265 -8.14 -12.37 48.96
C ALA A 265 -7.34 -13.22 49.98
N PRO A 266 -6.79 -12.62 51.05
CA PRO A 266 -6.05 -13.37 52.04
C PRO A 266 -6.95 -14.46 52.63
N ALA A 267 -6.47 -15.70 52.64
CA ALA A 267 -7.15 -16.82 53.28
C ALA A 267 -7.47 -16.48 54.76
N PRO A 268 -8.60 -16.96 55.33
CA PRO A 268 -8.92 -16.73 56.74
C PRO A 268 -7.76 -17.21 57.63
N GLY A 269 -7.14 -16.28 58.35
CA GLY A 269 -5.92 -16.54 59.11
C GLY A 269 -6.13 -17.50 60.29
N GLY A 270 -5.54 -18.68 60.18
CA GLY A 270 -4.97 -19.39 61.34
C GLY A 270 -3.56 -18.83 61.56
N GLY A 271 -3.29 -18.35 62.78
CA GLY A 271 -2.21 -17.43 63.09
C GLY A 271 -0.79 -17.91 62.75
N GLY A 272 0.05 -16.95 62.36
CA GLY A 272 1.50 -17.10 62.34
C GLY A 272 2.18 -16.37 61.18
N GLY A 273 2.52 -15.09 61.39
CA GLY A 273 3.74 -14.48 60.82
C GLY A 273 3.72 -14.02 59.35
N GLY A 274 3.42 -12.73 59.13
CA GLY A 274 4.23 -11.78 58.34
C GLY A 274 4.53 -12.01 56.84
N GLY A 275 4.05 -11.06 56.01
CA GLY A 275 4.60 -10.70 54.68
C GLY A 275 3.86 -11.33 53.49
N GLY A 276 3.32 -10.62 52.50
CA GLY A 276 3.62 -9.29 51.96
C GLY A 276 3.64 -9.46 50.44
N THR A 277 2.74 -8.80 49.72
CA THR A 277 2.85 -8.59 48.26
C THR A 277 4.25 -8.06 47.98
N VAL A 278 5.10 -8.80 47.27
CA VAL A 278 6.48 -8.34 47.00
C VAL A 278 6.38 -7.07 46.16
N PRO A 279 6.65 -5.90 46.75
CA PRO A 279 6.79 -4.66 46.01
C PRO A 279 8.04 -4.79 45.13
N PRO A 280 8.32 -3.88 44.17
CA PRO A 280 9.67 -3.77 43.65
C PRO A 280 10.64 -3.79 44.85
N PRO A 281 11.66 -4.68 44.84
CA PRO A 281 12.55 -4.78 45.98
C PRO A 281 13.04 -3.37 46.35
N PRO A 282 13.05 -3.05 47.66
CA PRO A 282 13.40 -1.72 48.12
C PRO A 282 14.75 -1.33 47.53
N PRO A 283 15.02 -0.03 47.30
CA PRO A 283 16.29 0.38 46.73
C PRO A 283 17.46 -0.22 47.54
N GLY A 284 18.22 -1.15 46.95
CA GLY A 284 19.48 -1.66 47.48
C GLY A 284 19.54 -3.12 47.98
N GLY A 285 18.60 -4.01 47.65
CA GLY A 285 18.64 -5.42 48.09
C GLY A 285 18.66 -6.47 46.97
N ARG A 286 19.27 -7.64 47.21
CA ARG A 286 19.14 -8.81 46.32
C ARG A 286 17.92 -9.64 46.75
N THR A 287 16.99 -9.95 45.84
CA THR A 287 15.88 -10.86 46.17
C THR A 287 16.41 -12.21 46.64
N PRO A 288 15.94 -12.77 47.78
CA PRO A 288 16.43 -14.05 48.30
C PRO A 288 16.37 -15.19 47.28
N ASN A 289 17.32 -16.13 47.36
CA ASN A 289 17.32 -17.30 46.49
C ASN A 289 16.06 -18.14 46.68
N PRO A 290 15.43 -18.61 45.59
CA PRO A 290 14.41 -19.64 45.72
C PRO A 290 15.05 -20.93 46.25
N PRO A 291 14.25 -21.89 46.76
CA PRO A 291 14.72 -23.24 47.04
C PRO A 291 15.40 -23.85 45.80
N PRO A 292 16.31 -24.83 45.96
CA PRO A 292 16.93 -25.51 44.84
C PRO A 292 15.90 -26.01 43.82
N GLY A 293 16.09 -25.67 42.54
CA GLY A 293 15.16 -26.00 41.45
C GLY A 293 13.95 -25.06 41.35
N GLY A 294 13.77 -24.13 42.28
CA GLY A 294 12.75 -23.09 42.21
C GLY A 294 13.12 -21.98 41.22
N ARG A 295 12.08 -21.35 40.65
CA ARG A 295 12.18 -20.24 39.71
C ARG A 295 11.47 -19.02 40.27
N LEU A 296 12.21 -17.92 40.45
CA LEU A 296 11.59 -16.64 40.80
C LEU A 296 10.74 -16.12 39.64
N PRO A 297 9.63 -15.41 39.92
CA PRO A 297 8.91 -14.70 38.88
C PRO A 297 9.77 -13.58 38.27
N LEU A 298 9.55 -13.26 37.00
CA LEU A 298 10.16 -12.12 36.34
C LEU A 298 9.57 -10.80 36.91
N PRO A 299 10.37 -9.90 37.51
CA PRO A 299 9.89 -8.57 37.86
C PRO A 299 9.68 -7.73 36.60
N ASN A 300 8.55 -7.04 36.47
CA ASN A 300 8.36 -6.05 35.40
C ASN A 300 9.01 -4.73 35.79
N MET A 301 10.07 -4.34 35.07
CA MET A 301 10.83 -3.12 35.33
C MET A 301 10.80 -2.13 34.17
N TYR A 302 9.79 -2.22 33.28
CA TYR A 302 9.64 -1.29 32.16
C TYR A 302 9.67 0.17 32.61
N SER A 303 9.03 0.51 33.74
CA SER A 303 9.01 1.87 34.26
C SER A 303 10.42 2.41 34.56
N VAL A 304 11.35 1.56 34.97
CA VAL A 304 12.75 1.93 35.21
C VAL A 304 13.47 2.18 33.90
N VAL A 305 13.30 1.31 32.91
CA VAL A 305 13.87 1.48 31.55
C VAL A 305 13.33 2.76 30.90
N ALA A 306 12.01 2.98 30.97
CA ALA A 306 11.36 4.17 30.44
C ALA A 306 11.83 5.45 31.15
N GLN A 307 12.02 5.41 32.46
CA GLN A 307 12.56 6.54 33.23
C GLN A 307 14.00 6.87 32.81
N VAL A 308 14.85 5.86 32.66
CA VAL A 308 16.24 6.06 32.19
C VAL A 308 16.24 6.62 30.76
N ALA A 309 15.38 6.12 29.87
CA ALA A 309 15.24 6.65 28.51
C ALA A 309 14.76 8.10 28.48
N ALA A 310 13.80 8.47 29.34
CA ALA A 310 13.33 9.84 29.47
C ALA A 310 14.41 10.78 30.02
N GLN A 311 15.24 10.31 30.96
CA GLN A 311 16.32 11.09 31.55
C GLN A 311 17.55 11.20 30.63
N TYR A 312 17.81 10.17 29.82
CA TYR A 312 18.99 10.08 28.95
C TYR A 312 18.62 9.72 27.50
N PRO A 313 17.80 10.53 26.81
CA PRO A 313 17.30 10.19 25.47
C PRO A 313 18.40 10.14 24.41
N GLN A 314 19.49 10.90 24.60
CA GLN A 314 20.66 10.84 23.70
C GLN A 314 21.46 9.55 23.87
N ALA A 315 21.55 9.01 25.09
CA ALA A 315 22.22 7.73 25.31
C ALA A 315 21.47 6.60 24.60
N LEU A 316 20.13 6.63 24.63
CA LEU A 316 19.29 5.68 23.90
C LEU A 316 19.44 5.81 22.38
N ARG A 317 19.39 7.03 21.84
CA ARG A 317 19.62 7.26 20.40
C ARG A 317 21.00 6.79 19.95
N ASN A 318 22.03 7.06 20.74
CA ASN A 318 23.40 6.66 20.44
C ASN A 318 23.73 5.24 20.96
N SER A 319 22.75 4.38 21.19
CA SER A 319 22.98 3.06 21.80
C SER A 319 23.49 2.00 20.81
N CYS A 320 23.54 2.27 19.50
CA CYS A 320 23.98 1.30 18.51
C CYS A 320 25.51 1.29 18.32
N GLN A 321 26.19 0.27 18.84
CA GLN A 321 27.65 0.18 18.81
C GLN A 321 28.20 -0.04 17.40
N HIS A 322 27.46 -0.74 16.54
CA HIS A 322 27.87 -0.97 15.14
C HIS A 322 27.93 0.32 14.32
N GLU A 323 27.20 1.36 14.74
CA GLU A 323 27.16 2.67 14.09
C GLU A 323 28.02 3.72 14.82
N GLY A 324 28.92 3.29 15.71
CA GLY A 324 29.79 4.17 16.49
C GLY A 324 29.15 4.73 17.76
N GLY A 325 28.00 4.20 18.17
CA GLY A 325 27.33 4.51 19.43
C GLY A 325 28.07 4.00 20.68
N THR A 326 27.48 4.26 21.85
CA THR A 326 28.08 3.97 23.16
C THR A 326 27.20 3.03 23.99
N TRP A 327 27.80 2.43 25.02
CA TRP A 327 27.10 1.56 25.98
C TRP A 327 26.36 2.33 27.08
N GLU A 328 26.36 3.66 27.01
CA GLU A 328 25.89 4.51 28.12
C GLU A 328 24.46 4.18 28.52
N PHE A 329 23.57 3.91 27.57
CA PHE A 329 22.19 3.57 27.87
C PHE A 329 22.07 2.24 28.63
N MET A 330 22.74 1.19 28.14
CA MET A 330 22.77 -0.12 28.80
C MET A 330 23.34 -0.02 30.21
N ASP A 331 24.45 0.70 30.38
CA ASP A 331 25.10 0.88 31.69
C ASP A 331 24.17 1.60 32.68
N ARG A 332 23.45 2.62 32.22
CA ARG A 332 22.48 3.36 33.05
C ARG A 332 21.28 2.50 33.42
N VAL A 333 20.74 1.73 32.47
CA VAL A 333 19.59 0.85 32.74
C VAL A 333 19.99 -0.26 33.72
N VAL A 334 21.11 -0.96 33.51
CA VAL A 334 21.56 -2.03 34.41
C VAL A 334 21.84 -1.47 35.81
N ASN A 335 22.46 -0.29 35.94
CA ASN A 335 22.67 0.35 37.23
C ASN A 335 21.35 0.71 37.93
N ALA A 336 20.38 1.25 37.19
CA ALA A 336 19.06 1.57 37.74
C ALA A 336 18.30 0.31 38.17
N LEU A 337 18.32 -0.75 37.36
CA LEU A 337 17.71 -2.04 37.68
C LEU A 337 18.35 -2.68 38.92
N ARG A 338 19.69 -2.63 39.03
CA ARG A 338 20.43 -3.13 40.20
C ARG A 338 20.17 -2.35 41.47
N ALA A 339 19.78 -1.08 41.35
CA ALA A 339 19.31 -0.34 42.50
C ALA A 339 18.03 -0.96 43.09
N HIS A 340 17.23 -1.68 42.31
CA HIS A 340 16.08 -2.43 42.82
C HIS A 340 16.45 -3.86 43.19
N ASP A 341 17.09 -4.61 42.29
CA ASP A 341 17.49 -6.00 42.55
C ASP A 341 18.85 -6.30 41.93
N THR A 342 19.82 -6.72 42.73
CA THR A 342 21.17 -7.02 42.22
C THR A 342 21.22 -8.25 41.32
N ARG A 343 20.12 -9.01 41.17
CA ARG A 343 19.96 -10.09 40.19
C ARG A 343 19.94 -9.63 38.73
N TRP A 344 19.76 -8.33 38.48
CA TRP A 344 19.85 -7.77 37.14
C TRP A 344 21.29 -7.66 36.65
N GLY A 345 21.53 -7.99 35.39
CA GLY A 345 22.85 -7.92 34.77
C GLY A 345 22.78 -7.86 33.25
N TYR A 346 23.95 -7.91 32.62
CA TYR A 346 24.05 -7.96 31.17
C TYR A 346 23.84 -9.38 30.68
N ASN A 347 23.39 -9.51 29.43
CA ASN A 347 23.27 -10.78 28.74
C ASN A 347 24.46 -11.01 27.81
N TRP A 348 25.18 -12.11 27.99
CA TRP A 348 26.04 -12.68 26.96
C TRP A 348 25.19 -13.54 26.01
N LYS A 349 24.89 -12.99 24.83
CA LYS A 349 23.92 -13.57 23.89
C LYS A 349 24.36 -14.95 23.42
N ARG A 350 23.38 -15.84 23.24
CA ARG A 350 23.57 -17.26 22.90
C ARG A 350 24.43 -18.05 23.90
N GLY A 351 24.71 -17.48 25.07
CA GLY A 351 25.53 -18.08 26.12
C GLY A 351 27.04 -17.92 25.90
N ASN A 352 27.46 -17.13 24.91
CA ASN A 352 28.85 -16.93 24.54
C ASN A 352 29.54 -15.91 25.47
N VAL A 353 30.48 -16.38 26.28
CA VAL A 353 31.28 -15.51 27.17
C VAL A 353 32.00 -14.43 26.36
N GLY A 354 31.84 -13.16 26.77
CA GLY A 354 32.43 -12.01 26.08
C GLY A 354 31.63 -11.48 24.88
N ASP A 355 30.43 -11.99 24.62
CA ASP A 355 29.55 -11.55 23.51
C ASP A 355 28.29 -10.86 24.06
N PRO A 356 28.38 -9.62 24.58
CA PRO A 356 27.25 -8.95 25.21
C PRO A 356 26.18 -8.54 24.18
N SER A 357 24.91 -8.66 24.56
CA SER A 357 23.81 -8.04 23.80
C SER A 357 23.83 -6.53 23.98
N LEU A 358 23.39 -5.82 22.94
CA LEU A 358 23.43 -4.35 22.89
C LEU A 358 22.15 -3.69 23.42
N ASP A 359 21.12 -4.50 23.60
CA ASP A 359 19.71 -4.14 23.78
C ASP A 359 19.01 -5.04 24.81
N VAL A 360 19.70 -6.04 25.37
CA VAL A 360 19.10 -7.06 26.25
C VAL A 360 19.81 -7.12 27.60
N VAL A 361 19.02 -7.27 28.67
CA VAL A 361 19.48 -7.52 30.04
C VAL A 361 18.96 -8.85 30.57
N ASP A 362 19.67 -9.42 31.55
CA ASP A 362 19.30 -10.67 32.19
C ASP A 362 18.83 -10.47 33.64
N TYR A 363 17.84 -11.27 34.07
CA TYR A 363 17.49 -11.46 35.49
C TYR A 363 17.75 -12.90 35.91
N ASN A 364 18.67 -13.13 36.85
CA ASN A 364 18.87 -14.47 37.39
C ASN A 364 17.68 -14.90 38.25
N TRP A 365 16.89 -15.86 37.78
CA TRP A 365 15.74 -16.38 38.51
C TRP A 365 16.08 -17.56 39.43
N GLY A 366 17.29 -18.12 39.30
CA GLY A 366 17.71 -19.33 39.98
C GLY A 366 18.25 -19.11 41.40
N SER A 367 18.58 -20.22 42.04
CA SER A 367 19.15 -20.29 43.39
C SER A 367 20.69 -20.24 43.42
N GLY A 368 21.35 -20.31 42.26
CA GLY A 368 22.81 -20.33 42.11
C GLY A 368 23.45 -18.93 42.06
N PRO A 369 24.78 -18.86 41.88
CA PRO A 369 25.50 -17.61 41.62
C PRO A 369 24.95 -16.89 40.39
N ASP A 370 25.07 -15.57 40.36
CA ASP A 370 24.64 -14.75 39.22
C ASP A 370 25.61 -14.88 38.03
N GLU A 371 26.92 -14.70 38.27
CA GLU A 371 27.94 -14.76 37.21
C GLU A 371 27.92 -16.09 36.45
N ALA A 372 27.85 -15.99 35.12
CA ALA A 372 27.78 -17.11 34.19
C ALA A 372 26.55 -18.03 34.33
N SER A 373 25.54 -17.62 35.11
CA SER A 373 24.26 -18.33 35.19
C SER A 373 23.55 -18.31 33.85
N THR A 374 23.00 -19.46 33.46
CA THR A 374 22.07 -19.58 32.33
C THR A 374 20.61 -19.70 32.80
N ASN A 375 20.38 -19.64 34.10
CA ASN A 375 19.04 -19.60 34.70
C ASN A 375 18.55 -18.16 34.74
N VAL A 376 18.35 -17.58 33.55
CA VAL A 376 18.02 -16.17 33.34
C VAL A 376 16.67 -16.01 32.67
N TYR A 377 16.01 -14.88 32.94
CA TYR A 377 15.11 -14.28 31.97
C TYR A 377 15.92 -13.32 31.10
N ILE A 378 15.58 -13.25 29.83
CA ILE A 378 16.29 -12.50 28.79
C ILE A 378 15.35 -11.42 28.29
N ILE A 379 15.64 -10.15 28.60
CA ILE A 379 14.71 -9.04 28.40
C ILE A 379 15.28 -8.02 27.42
N ASP A 380 14.63 -7.86 26.28
CA ASP A 380 14.88 -6.79 25.32
C ASP A 380 14.32 -5.46 25.86
N ILE A 381 15.23 -4.52 26.08
CA ILE A 381 14.96 -3.20 26.66
C ILE A 381 15.07 -2.06 25.65
N ILE A 382 15.31 -2.34 24.36
CA ILE A 382 15.36 -1.34 23.30
C ILE A 382 14.60 -1.82 22.06
N VAL A 383 13.42 -1.26 21.81
CA VAL A 383 12.69 -1.51 20.57
C VAL A 383 13.33 -0.74 19.43
N GLY A 384 13.59 -1.43 18.31
CA GLY A 384 14.18 -0.82 17.12
C GLY A 384 15.65 -0.43 17.31
N HIS A 385 16.41 -1.19 18.10
CA HIS A 385 17.85 -0.97 18.29
C HIS A 385 18.58 -0.90 16.94
N CYS A 386 19.50 0.06 16.80
CA CYS A 386 20.17 0.42 15.53
C CYS A 386 19.25 0.91 14.39
N GLY A 387 17.95 1.13 14.66
CA GLY A 387 17.05 1.82 13.74
C GLY A 387 17.09 3.34 13.91
N GLY A 388 16.34 4.06 13.07
CA GLY A 388 16.27 5.53 13.10
C GLY A 388 15.67 6.12 14.38
N ASP A 389 14.81 5.35 15.07
CA ASP A 389 14.06 5.80 16.26
C ASP A 389 14.04 4.71 17.36
N PRO A 390 15.17 4.45 18.05
CA PRO A 390 15.20 3.49 19.15
C PRO A 390 14.38 4.01 20.34
N SER A 391 13.60 3.13 20.96
CA SER A 391 12.68 3.47 22.07
C SER A 391 12.80 2.46 23.22
N PRO A 392 12.47 2.84 24.48
CA PRO A 392 12.55 1.91 25.60
C PRO A 392 11.60 0.73 25.42
N GLY A 393 12.11 -0.49 25.62
CA GLY A 393 11.39 -1.75 25.47
C GLY A 393 11.23 -2.55 26.76
N TRP A 394 10.42 -3.60 26.69
CA TRP A 394 10.32 -4.65 27.71
C TRP A 394 9.80 -5.96 27.09
N GLY A 395 10.57 -6.50 26.15
CA GLY A 395 10.27 -7.77 25.50
C GLY A 395 10.90 -8.94 26.25
N ASP A 396 10.11 -9.82 26.87
CA ASP A 396 10.63 -11.09 27.37
C ASP A 396 10.88 -12.04 26.19
N VAL A 397 12.16 -12.25 25.85
CA VAL A 397 12.60 -13.12 24.76
C VAL A 397 13.20 -14.42 25.27
N THR A 398 12.96 -14.78 26.54
CA THR A 398 13.51 -15.99 27.17
C THR A 398 13.13 -17.26 26.40
N ASP A 399 11.83 -17.46 26.18
CA ASP A 399 11.32 -18.68 25.53
C ASP A 399 11.66 -18.72 24.04
N VAL A 400 11.64 -17.56 23.37
CA VAL A 400 12.05 -17.46 21.96
C VAL A 400 13.53 -17.83 21.80
N THR A 401 14.39 -17.31 22.68
CA THR A 401 15.83 -17.64 22.69
C THR A 401 16.05 -19.14 22.90
N LEU A 402 15.38 -19.74 23.88
CA LEU A 402 15.44 -21.18 24.13
C LEU A 402 14.93 -22.00 22.95
N SER A 403 13.81 -21.60 22.34
CA SER A 403 13.22 -22.30 21.19
C SER A 403 14.12 -22.25 19.94
N SER A 404 14.94 -21.20 19.81
CA SER A 404 15.96 -21.08 18.75
C SER A 404 17.21 -21.94 19.01
N GLY A 405 17.24 -22.72 20.08
CA GLY A 405 18.35 -23.58 20.46
C GLY A 405 19.52 -22.82 21.11
N THR A 406 19.27 -21.62 21.62
CA THR A 406 20.28 -20.78 22.28
C THR A 406 19.86 -20.42 23.71
N ILE A 407 20.72 -19.76 24.47
CA ILE A 407 20.44 -19.38 25.86
C ILE A 407 21.02 -18.00 26.17
N GLY A 408 20.58 -17.37 27.26
CA GLY A 408 21.24 -16.20 27.83
C GLY A 408 22.29 -16.64 28.85
N ARG A 409 23.28 -15.78 29.09
CA ARG A 409 24.25 -15.99 30.17
C ARG A 409 24.50 -14.68 30.88
N TRP A 410 24.16 -14.65 32.16
CA TRP A 410 24.28 -13.47 32.98
C TRP A 410 25.75 -13.09 33.21
N THR A 411 26.05 -11.78 33.17
CA THR A 411 27.32 -11.25 33.66
C THR A 411 27.19 -9.95 34.46
N GLY A 412 28.02 -9.86 35.49
CA GLY A 412 28.17 -8.71 36.38
C GLY A 412 29.15 -7.66 35.85
N ARG A 413 30.11 -8.10 35.02
CA ARG A 413 31.34 -7.38 34.65
C ARG A 413 31.18 -6.38 33.51
N GLY A 414 29.99 -6.27 32.94
CA GLY A 414 29.77 -5.47 31.73
C GLY A 414 30.32 -6.16 30.48
N ARG A 415 30.68 -5.35 29.48
CA ARG A 415 30.97 -5.72 28.08
C ARG A 415 32.31 -6.47 27.81
N PHE A 416 32.92 -7.12 28.81
CA PHE A 416 34.23 -7.78 28.70
C PHE A 416 34.26 -9.18 29.30
#